data_AF-A0AAQ4EGU5-F1
#
_entry.id   AF-A0AAQ4EGU5-F1
#
_cell.length_a   1.000
_cell.length_b   1.000
_cell.length_c   1.000
_cell.angle_alpha   90.00
_cell.angle_beta   90.00
_cell.angle_gamma   90.00
#
_symmetry.space_group_name_H-M   'P 1'
#
loop_
_entity.id
_entity.type
_entity.pdbx_description
1 polymer ?
#
loop_
_entity_poly.entity_id
_entity_poly.type
_entity_poly.pdbx_seq_one_letter_code
_entity_poly.pdbx_strand_id
1 'polypeptide(L)'
;MLATRNWESSKEKEHFESGVHLGVGAFNLLISQLPTRILKLLEFIGFSGNKVLGLRELEEGCMMQDYLRGPLCSIVLVAYHTFVLYILGLGDGDLELSERLVKGLLHKYPKGVLSLFFNARMHQVKGQIENVSHSIQFRLMLPYNSFYCQT
;
A
#
# COMPACT_ATOMS: atom_id res chain seq x y z
N MET A 1 -13.14 21.81 -5.11
CA MET A 1 -14.15 20.72 -5.16
C MET A 1 -14.60 20.26 -3.76
N LEU A 2 -13.74 20.24 -2.73
CA LEU A 2 -14.14 19.89 -1.35
C LEU A 2 -14.89 21.02 -0.62
N ALA A 3 -14.50 22.28 -0.84
CA ALA A 3 -15.04 23.44 -0.11
C ALA A 3 -16.47 23.85 -0.49
N THR A 4 -16.97 23.41 -1.65
CA THR A 4 -18.27 23.84 -2.20
C THR A 4 -19.39 22.81 -2.05
N ARG A 5 -19.10 21.62 -1.50
CA ARG A 5 -20.13 20.59 -1.26
C ARG A 5 -20.75 20.80 0.12
N ASN A 6 -22.06 20.95 0.17
CA ASN A 6 -22.80 20.94 1.43
C ASN A 6 -22.82 19.50 1.96
N TRP A 7 -22.26 19.30 3.14
CA TRP A 7 -22.23 18.00 3.82
C TRP A 7 -23.28 18.00 4.92
N GLU A 8 -24.25 17.09 4.84
CA GLU A 8 -25.27 16.95 5.89
C GLU A 8 -24.70 16.31 7.16
N SER A 9 -23.59 15.58 7.05
CA SER A 9 -22.92 14.86 8.13
C SER A 9 -21.39 14.97 8.04
N SER A 10 -20.72 15.22 9.17
CA SER A 10 -19.25 15.25 9.25
C SER A 10 -18.61 13.92 8.85
N LYS A 11 -19.26 12.79 9.16
CA LYS A 11 -18.78 11.45 8.80
C LYS A 11 -18.71 11.24 7.28
N GLU A 12 -19.68 11.75 6.54
CA GLU A 12 -19.71 11.61 5.08
C GLU A 12 -18.57 12.38 4.41
N LYS A 13 -18.29 13.58 4.93
CA LYS A 13 -17.17 14.40 4.49
C LYS A 13 -15.84 13.68 4.72
N GLU A 14 -15.61 13.17 5.93
CA GLU A 14 -14.35 12.50 6.28
C GLU A 14 -14.15 11.18 5.51
N HIS A 15 -15.22 10.40 5.29
CA HIS A 15 -15.17 9.22 4.42
C HIS A 15 -14.81 9.56 2.97
N PHE A 16 -15.36 10.65 2.45
CA PHE A 16 -15.06 11.13 1.11
C PHE A 16 -13.61 11.61 1.02
N GLU A 17 -13.16 12.45 1.95
CA GLU A 17 -11.79 12.96 2.05
C GLU A 17 -10.77 11.81 2.10
N SER A 18 -10.99 10.81 2.95
CA SER A 18 -10.14 9.61 3.01
C SER A 18 -10.09 8.85 1.67
N GLY A 19 -11.21 8.83 0.92
CA GLY A 19 -11.23 8.26 -0.43
C GLY A 19 -10.48 9.10 -1.47
N VAL A 20 -10.52 10.42 -1.34
CA VAL A 20 -9.76 11.33 -2.21
C VAL A 20 -8.27 11.15 -1.99
N HIS A 21 -7.80 11.11 -0.73
CA HIS A 21 -6.40 10.85 -0.40
C HIS A 21 -5.92 9.51 -0.97
N LEU A 22 -6.70 8.43 -0.80
CA LEU A 22 -6.38 7.13 -1.38
C LEU A 22 -6.28 7.21 -2.92
N GLY A 23 -7.27 7.82 -3.57
CA GLY A 23 -7.33 7.91 -5.02
C GLY A 23 -6.22 8.75 -5.62
N VAL A 24 -6.05 9.98 -5.13
CA VAL A 24 -5.00 10.92 -5.58
C VAL A 24 -3.63 10.34 -5.29
N GLY A 25 -3.44 9.79 -4.09
CA GLY A 25 -2.20 9.16 -3.65
C GLY A 25 -1.80 7.99 -4.53
N ALA A 26 -2.67 7.00 -4.67
CA ALA A 26 -2.41 5.80 -5.46
C ALA A 26 -2.24 6.12 -6.96
N PHE A 27 -3.02 7.04 -7.52
CA PHE A 27 -2.93 7.41 -8.94
C PHE A 27 -1.59 8.09 -9.26
N ASN A 28 -1.21 9.09 -8.47
CA ASN A 28 0.06 9.80 -8.65
C ASN A 28 1.25 8.88 -8.47
N LEU A 29 1.20 8.00 -7.46
CA LEU A 29 2.23 7.02 -7.22
C LEU A 29 2.32 6.02 -8.39
N LEU A 30 1.21 5.43 -8.82
CA LEU A 30 1.18 4.46 -9.92
C LEU A 30 1.74 5.03 -11.22
N ILE A 31 1.25 6.19 -11.65
CA ILE A 31 1.71 6.81 -12.90
C ILE A 31 3.20 7.13 -12.81
N SER A 32 3.68 7.65 -11.69
CA SER A 32 5.10 7.98 -11.52
C SER A 32 6.05 6.78 -11.63
N GLN A 33 5.54 5.54 -11.50
CA GLN A 33 6.32 4.31 -11.67
C GLN A 33 6.27 3.74 -13.08
N LEU A 34 5.45 4.30 -13.98
CA LEU A 34 5.34 3.80 -15.34
C LEU A 34 6.59 4.12 -16.16
N PRO A 35 6.99 3.24 -17.09
CA PRO A 35 8.05 3.53 -18.04
C PRO A 35 7.75 4.79 -18.87
N THR A 36 8.80 5.51 -19.26
CA THR A 36 8.72 6.78 -20.03
C THR A 36 7.85 6.72 -21.28
N ARG A 37 7.76 5.55 -21.93
CA ARG A 37 6.90 5.37 -23.11
C ARG A 37 5.42 5.49 -22.79
N ILE A 38 4.98 4.92 -21.67
CA ILE A 38 3.58 4.96 -21.24
C ILE A 38 3.27 6.34 -20.65
N LEU A 39 4.21 6.93 -19.91
CA LEU A 39 4.11 8.30 -19.39
C LEU A 39 3.82 9.32 -20.50
N LYS A 40 4.56 9.29 -21.61
CA LYS A 40 4.34 10.21 -22.74
C LYS A 40 2.94 10.11 -23.34
N LEU A 41 2.35 8.92 -23.38
CA LEU A 41 0.98 8.72 -23.87
C LEU A 41 -0.05 9.28 -22.89
N LEU A 42 0.17 9.09 -21.58
CA LEU A 42 -0.70 9.62 -20.54
C LEU A 42 -0.62 11.15 -20.47
N GLU A 43 0.59 11.73 -20.55
CA GLU A 43 0.81 13.17 -20.56
C GLU A 43 0.16 13.83 -21.77
N PHE A 44 0.18 13.17 -22.93
CA PHE A 44 -0.51 13.64 -24.13
C PHE A 44 -2.03 13.77 -23.93
N ILE A 45 -2.63 12.88 -23.13
CA ILE A 45 -4.07 12.90 -22.82
C ILE A 45 -4.37 13.79 -21.59
N GLY A 46 -3.34 14.36 -20.96
CA GLY A 46 -3.46 15.29 -19.83
C GLY A 46 -3.27 14.66 -18.45
N PHE A 47 -2.70 13.45 -18.36
CA PHE A 47 -2.37 12.78 -17.11
C PHE A 47 -0.87 12.79 -16.81
N SER A 48 -0.51 13.17 -15.60
CA SER A 48 0.86 13.10 -15.08
C SER A 48 0.87 12.54 -13.67
N GLY A 49 1.96 11.90 -13.28
CA GLY A 49 2.13 11.35 -11.93
C GLY A 49 3.23 12.06 -11.17
N ASN A 50 2.96 12.44 -9.92
CA ASN A 50 3.97 12.97 -9.01
C ASN A 50 4.16 12.03 -7.81
N LYS A 51 5.31 11.33 -7.77
CA LYS A 51 5.63 10.38 -6.69
C LYS A 51 5.55 11.00 -5.29
N VAL A 52 6.11 12.19 -5.10
CA VAL A 52 6.18 12.86 -3.78
C VAL A 52 4.78 13.23 -3.30
N LEU A 53 3.95 13.78 -4.19
CA LEU A 53 2.55 14.04 -3.88
C LEU A 53 1.81 12.74 -3.56
N GLY A 54 2.04 11.69 -4.36
CA GLY A 54 1.41 10.38 -4.17
C GLY A 54 1.68 9.79 -2.78
N LEU A 55 2.94 9.80 -2.35
CA LEU A 55 3.34 9.30 -1.03
C LEU A 55 2.72 10.14 0.10
N ARG A 56 2.78 11.47 -0.01
CA ARG A 56 2.22 12.39 0.99
C ARG A 56 0.72 12.18 1.18
N GLU A 57 -0.04 12.10 0.09
CA GLU A 57 -1.50 11.90 0.14
C GLU A 57 -1.88 10.55 0.77
N LEU A 58 -1.10 9.50 0.50
CA LEU A 58 -1.30 8.20 1.15
C LEU A 58 -0.96 8.26 2.65
N GLU A 59 0.11 8.94 3.04
CA GLU A 59 0.47 9.13 4.45
C GLU A 59 -0.60 9.92 5.22
N GLU A 60 -1.11 11.01 4.64
CA GLU A 60 -2.23 11.77 5.21
C GLU A 60 -3.48 10.89 5.32
N GLY A 61 -3.80 10.10 4.28
CA GLY A 61 -4.89 9.13 4.28
C GLY A 61 -4.74 8.03 5.35
N CYS A 62 -3.52 7.60 5.66
CA CYS A 62 -3.23 6.64 6.73
C CYS A 62 -3.57 7.17 8.12
N MET A 63 -3.48 8.47 8.36
CA MET A 63 -3.80 9.08 9.66
C MET A 63 -5.30 9.10 9.93
N MET A 64 -6.14 8.96 8.90
CA MET A 64 -7.60 8.86 8.98
C MET A 64 -8.06 7.42 9.35
N GLN A 65 -7.49 6.87 10.42
CA GLN A 65 -7.64 5.46 10.80
C GLN A 65 -9.04 5.05 11.25
N ASP A 66 -9.93 5.99 11.58
CA ASP A 66 -11.29 5.66 12.02
C ASP A 66 -12.18 5.14 10.88
N TYR A 67 -11.72 5.26 9.63
CA TYR A 67 -12.48 4.95 8.43
C TYR A 67 -11.92 3.75 7.66
N LEU A 68 -12.76 3.11 6.83
CA LEU A 68 -12.41 1.89 6.09
C LEU A 68 -11.26 2.09 5.07
N ARG A 69 -11.06 3.34 4.63
CA ARG A 69 -10.14 3.70 3.53
C ARG A 69 -8.74 4.10 4.01
N GLY A 70 -8.56 4.46 5.29
CA GLY A 70 -7.24 4.65 5.88
C GLY A 70 -6.36 3.39 5.86
N PRO A 71 -6.87 2.21 6.26
CA PRO A 71 -6.16 0.94 6.11
C PRO A 71 -5.74 0.62 4.67
N LEU A 72 -6.52 1.05 3.67
CA LEU A 72 -6.18 0.85 2.25
C LEU A 72 -4.99 1.73 1.84
N CYS A 73 -4.89 2.96 2.36
CA CYS A 73 -3.71 3.80 2.14
C CYS A 73 -2.46 3.12 2.69
N SER A 74 -2.57 2.53 3.89
CA SER A 74 -1.47 1.78 4.52
C SER A 74 -1.05 0.57 3.68
N ILE A 75 -2.02 -0.16 3.14
CA ILE A 75 -1.77 -1.29 2.23
C ILE A 75 -1.01 -0.84 0.97
N VAL A 76 -1.42 0.26 0.35
CA VAL A 76 -0.75 0.79 -0.87
C VAL A 76 0.68 1.22 -0.56
N LEU A 77 0.92 1.92 0.56
CA LEU A 77 2.28 2.32 0.98
C LEU A 77 3.18 1.12 1.26
N VAL A 78 2.69 0.15 2.03
CA VAL A 78 3.46 -1.07 2.34
C VAL A 78 3.75 -1.85 1.05
N ALA A 79 2.78 -2.01 0.16
CA ALA A 79 3.00 -2.67 -1.13
C ALA A 79 4.03 -1.92 -1.99
N TYR A 80 3.99 -0.59 -2.00
CA TYR A 80 4.96 0.21 -2.72
C TYR A 80 6.39 -0.03 -2.20
N HIS A 81 6.60 0.09 -0.89
CA HIS A 81 7.93 -0.05 -0.30
C HIS A 81 8.46 -1.48 -0.25
N THR A 82 7.59 -2.49 -0.17
CA THR A 82 8.00 -3.90 -0.01
C THR A 82 7.88 -4.74 -1.27
N PHE A 83 7.17 -4.28 -2.31
CA PHE A 83 7.04 -4.98 -3.59
C PHE A 83 7.50 -4.12 -4.76
N VAL A 84 6.89 -2.95 -4.96
CA VAL A 84 7.09 -2.17 -6.19
C VAL A 84 8.56 -1.77 -6.35
N LEU A 85 9.18 -1.24 -5.29
CA LEU A 85 10.60 -0.84 -5.33
C LEU A 85 11.53 -2.04 -5.61
N TYR A 86 11.26 -3.19 -5.01
CA TYR A 86 12.04 -4.41 -5.21
C TYR A 86 11.89 -4.98 -6.63
N ILE A 87 10.66 -5.03 -7.17
CA ILE A 87 10.39 -5.54 -8.52
C ILE A 87 11.05 -4.64 -9.58
N LEU A 88 11.02 -3.32 -9.37
CA LEU A 88 11.62 -2.35 -10.29
C LEU A 88 13.12 -2.16 -10.09
N GLY A 89 13.72 -2.79 -9.07
CA GLY A 89 15.15 -2.64 -8.76
C GLY A 89 15.54 -1.23 -8.32
N LEU A 90 14.60 -0.48 -7.73
CA LEU A 90 14.79 0.93 -7.32
C LEU A 90 15.42 1.09 -5.93
N GLY A 91 15.90 -0.01 -5.33
CA GLY A 91 16.52 -0.04 -4.01
C GLY A 91 15.54 -0.36 -2.88
N ASP A 92 16.03 -0.24 -1.64
CA ASP A 92 15.25 -0.53 -0.44
C ASP A 92 14.22 0.56 -0.17
N GLY A 93 12.99 0.15 0.09
CA GLY A 93 11.92 1.04 0.55
C GLY A 93 12.06 1.42 2.02
N ASP A 94 11.13 2.25 2.50
CA ASP A 94 11.03 2.56 3.92
C ASP A 94 10.42 1.36 4.67
N LEU A 95 11.29 0.46 5.12
CA LEU A 95 10.89 -0.74 5.86
C LEU A 95 10.42 -0.42 7.27
N GLU A 96 10.90 0.67 7.87
CA GLU A 96 10.50 1.09 9.22
C GLU A 96 9.06 1.61 9.21
N LEU A 97 8.74 2.53 8.29
CA LEU A 97 7.37 2.99 8.06
C LEU A 97 6.46 1.81 7.74
N SER A 98 6.89 0.93 6.85
CA SER A 98 6.09 -0.22 6.44
C SER A 98 5.79 -1.15 7.62
N GLU A 99 6.76 -1.42 8.50
CA GLU A 99 6.54 -2.23 9.70
C GLU A 99 5.53 -1.57 10.65
N ARG A 100 5.65 -0.26 10.88
CA ARG A 100 4.70 0.50 11.73
C ARG A 100 3.27 0.39 11.18
N LEU A 101 3.11 0.57 9.86
CA LEU A 101 1.81 0.46 9.18
C LEU A 101 1.23 -0.96 9.28
N VAL A 102 2.05 -1.99 9.07
CA VAL A 102 1.63 -3.40 9.21
C VAL A 102 1.21 -3.73 10.64
N LYS A 103 1.94 -3.26 11.66
CA LYS A 103 1.55 -3.42 13.06
C LYS A 103 0.20 -2.78 13.36
N GLY A 104 -0.05 -1.58 12.83
CA GLY A 104 -1.37 -0.93 12.90
C GLY A 104 -2.48 -1.77 12.24
N LEU A 105 -2.22 -2.31 11.05
CA LEU A 105 -3.16 -3.18 10.34
C LEU A 105 -3.46 -4.47 11.10
N LEU A 106 -2.46 -5.10 11.72
CA LEU A 106 -2.63 -6.29 12.55
C LEU A 106 -3.38 -5.99 13.85
N HIS A 107 -3.13 -4.85 14.48
CA HIS A 107 -3.86 -4.44 15.68
C HIS A 107 -5.35 -4.27 15.38
N LYS A 108 -5.68 -3.61 14.26
CA LYS A 108 -7.06 -3.36 13.85
C LYS A 108 -7.76 -4.60 13.25
N TYR A 109 -7.02 -5.40 12.48
CA TYR A 109 -7.53 -6.59 11.80
C TYR A 109 -6.61 -7.80 12.03
N PRO A 110 -6.61 -8.41 13.23
CA PRO A 110 -5.65 -9.45 13.61
C PRO A 110 -5.79 -10.74 12.79
N LYS A 111 -6.96 -10.98 12.19
CA LYS A 111 -7.24 -12.13 11.30
C LYS A 111 -7.48 -11.71 9.86
N GLY A 112 -7.16 -10.46 9.50
CA GLY A 112 -7.32 -9.95 8.15
C GLY A 112 -6.37 -10.63 7.18
N VAL A 113 -6.86 -11.03 6.01
CA VAL A 113 -6.03 -11.67 4.98
C VAL A 113 -4.89 -10.73 4.55
N LEU A 114 -5.18 -9.46 4.32
CA LEU A 114 -4.17 -8.47 3.89
C LEU A 114 -3.19 -8.11 5.00
N SER A 115 -3.66 -7.98 6.25
CA SER A 115 -2.76 -7.69 7.38
C SER A 115 -1.78 -8.85 7.61
N LEU A 116 -2.25 -10.09 7.55
CA LEU A 116 -1.40 -11.28 7.62
C LEU A 116 -0.45 -11.39 6.43
N PHE A 117 -0.92 -11.08 5.21
CA PHE A 117 -0.10 -11.08 3.99
C PHE A 117 1.07 -10.10 4.11
N PHE A 118 0.79 -8.85 4.45
CA PHE A 118 1.84 -7.84 4.54
C PHE A 118 2.76 -8.04 5.74
N ASN A 119 2.28 -8.67 6.82
CA ASN A 119 3.15 -9.10 7.91
C ASN A 119 4.14 -10.18 7.47
N ALA A 120 3.66 -11.21 6.75
CA ALA A 120 4.56 -12.21 6.18
C ALA A 120 5.56 -11.58 5.20
N ARG A 121 5.10 -10.67 4.33
CA ARG A 121 5.99 -9.95 3.41
C ARG A 121 7.06 -9.15 4.16
N MET A 122 6.71 -8.49 5.26
CA MET A 122 7.66 -7.73 6.07
C MET A 122 8.79 -8.62 6.60
N HIS A 123 8.43 -9.79 7.15
CA HIS A 123 9.43 -10.76 7.62
C HIS A 123 10.28 -11.31 6.47
N GLN A 124 9.70 -11.55 5.29
CA GLN A 124 10.46 -12.00 4.11
C GLN A 124 11.49 -10.96 3.66
N VAL A 125 11.09 -9.69 3.55
CA VAL A 125 11.99 -8.61 3.11
C VAL A 125 13.11 -8.37 4.13
N LYS A 126 12.84 -8.59 5.43
CA LYS A 126 13.84 -8.52 6.51
C LYS A 126 14.73 -9.77 6.64
N GLY A 127 14.49 -10.81 5.84
CA GLY A 127 15.22 -12.08 5.95
C GLY A 127 14.90 -12.91 7.20
N GLN A 128 13.82 -12.59 7.92
CA GLN A 128 13.41 -13.26 9.18
C GLN A 128 12.31 -14.30 8.91
N ILE A 129 12.56 -15.20 7.96
CA ILE A 129 11.53 -16.12 7.46
C ILE A 129 11.17 -17.16 8.53
N GLU A 130 12.11 -17.55 9.38
CA GLU A 130 11.86 -18.47 10.50
C GLU A 130 10.87 -17.95 11.54
N ASN A 131 10.69 -16.62 11.64
CA ASN A 131 9.77 -16.00 12.59
C ASN A 131 8.33 -15.92 12.08
N VAL A 132 8.09 -16.25 10.80
CA VAL A 132 6.74 -16.32 10.25
C VAL A 132 6.09 -17.62 10.75
N SER A 133 5.13 -17.49 11.67
CA SER A 133 4.31 -18.63 12.13
C SER A 133 3.86 -19.48 10.92
N HIS A 134 4.13 -20.78 10.98
CA HIS A 134 3.82 -21.78 9.94
C HIS A 134 2.39 -21.68 9.37
N SER A 135 1.45 -21.14 10.15
CA SER A 135 0.05 -20.92 9.76
C SER A 135 -0.16 -19.87 8.66
N ILE A 136 0.74 -18.88 8.52
CA ILE A 136 0.61 -17.78 7.54
C ILE A 136 1.24 -18.16 6.19
N GLN A 137 2.37 -18.87 6.20
CA GLN A 137 3.07 -19.27 4.97
C GLN A 137 2.21 -20.22 4.12
N PHE A 138 1.46 -21.13 4.76
CA PHE A 138 0.55 -22.07 4.08
C PHE A 138 -0.71 -21.42 3.49
N ARG A 139 -1.14 -20.27 4.01
CA ARG A 139 -2.46 -19.70 3.67
C ARG A 139 -2.42 -18.68 2.53
N LEU A 140 -1.28 -18.06 2.24
CA LEU A 140 -1.21 -16.88 1.35
C LEU A 140 -0.20 -16.99 0.19
N MET A 141 0.62 -18.03 0.14
CA MET A 141 1.66 -18.21 -0.89
C MET A 141 1.50 -19.51 -1.69
N LEU A 142 0.32 -19.79 -2.26
CA LEU A 142 0.24 -20.73 -3.37
C LEU A 142 -0.61 -20.16 -4.51
N PRO A 143 0.02 -19.94 -5.67
CA PRO A 143 -0.30 -20.78 -6.81
C PRO A 143 0.91 -21.65 -7.18
N TYR A 144 0.68 -22.97 -7.15
CA TYR A 144 1.35 -24.05 -7.91
C TYR A 144 2.84 -23.94 -8.29
N ASN A 145 3.62 -24.92 -7.79
CA ASN A 145 4.94 -25.39 -8.27
C ASN A 145 6.15 -24.45 -8.16
N SER A 146 7.00 -24.70 -7.15
CA SER A 146 8.30 -25.34 -7.42
C SER A 146 8.92 -25.88 -6.12
N PHE A 147 9.20 -27.18 -6.13
CA PHE A 147 10.43 -27.78 -5.57
C PHE A 147 11.56 -26.74 -5.45
N TYR A 148 12.24 -26.64 -4.30
CA TYR A 148 13.70 -26.73 -4.17
C TYR A 148 14.09 -26.62 -2.68
N CYS A 149 14.92 -27.58 -2.25
CA CYS A 149 15.65 -27.68 -0.99
C CYS A 149 14.87 -28.04 0.29
N GLN A 150 14.29 -29.25 0.29
CA GLN A 150 14.65 -30.20 1.35
C GLN A 150 15.82 -31.05 0.86
N THR A 151 17.02 -30.77 1.37
CA THR A 151 18.09 -31.75 1.66
C THR A 151 18.99 -31.11 2.70
#